data_AF-A0A9Q4HRW8-F1
#
_entry.id   AF-A0A9Q4HRW8-F1
#
_cell.length_a   1.000
_cell.length_b   1.000
_cell.length_c   1.000
_cell.angle_alpha   90.00
_cell.angle_beta   90.00
_cell.angle_gamma   90.00
#
_symmetry.space_group_name_H-M   'P 1'
#
loop_
_entity.id
_entity.type
_entity.pdbx_description
1 polymer ?
#
loop_
_entity_poly.entity_id
_entity_poly.type
_entity_poly.pdbx_seq_one_letter_code
_entity_poly.pdbx_strand_id
1 'polypeptide(L)'
;MELASAYLYNRVPVNVNYISEKTFHHLKRNGWYKDIRTNSKFTMLNKRIEINKEWYRVLIRFESLLNADGLMFKGYKLSEPAPFLVTKCEPIESITSDKWKDTKTYHGRKLGSVLGFLSEGVPSEIIDTVYDDLKKHIHYTA
;
A
#
# COMPACT_ATOMS: atom_id res chain seq x y z
N MET A 1 0.18 10.50 -24.29
CA MET A 1 0.02 11.24 -23.01
C MET A 1 0.19 10.34 -21.79
N GLU A 2 0.15 9.01 -21.91
CA GLU A 2 0.22 8.08 -20.76
C GLU A 2 1.59 7.98 -20.06
N LEU A 3 2.71 8.12 -20.79
CA LEU A 3 4.06 7.97 -20.22
C LEU A 3 4.41 9.04 -19.16
N ALA A 4 3.93 10.27 -19.32
CA ALA A 4 4.19 11.36 -18.37
C ALA A 4 3.41 11.14 -17.06
N SER A 5 2.13 10.77 -17.15
CA SER A 5 1.32 10.42 -15.98
C SER A 5 1.89 9.22 -15.24
N ALA A 6 2.33 8.20 -15.98
CA ALA A 6 2.92 7.00 -15.39
C ALA A 6 4.27 7.27 -14.68
N TYR A 7 5.03 8.28 -15.15
CA TYR A 7 6.23 8.76 -14.45
C TYR A 7 5.90 9.47 -13.13
N LEU A 8 4.85 10.30 -13.11
CA LEU A 8 4.37 10.96 -11.89
C LEU A 8 3.91 9.93 -10.85
N TYR A 9 3.25 8.86 -11.29
CA TYR A 9 2.81 7.77 -10.44
C TYR A 9 3.93 6.87 -9.92
N ASN A 10 5.16 7.00 -10.41
CA ASN A 10 6.30 6.24 -9.91
C ASN A 10 7.02 6.92 -8.74
N ARG A 11 6.56 8.10 -8.32
CA ARG A 11 7.10 8.82 -7.16
C ARG A 11 6.09 8.78 -6.04
N VAL A 12 6.50 8.22 -4.90
CA VAL A 12 5.68 8.26 -3.68
C VAL A 12 5.49 9.73 -3.28
N PRO A 13 4.25 10.22 -3.08
CA PRO A 13 3.98 11.65 -2.94
C PRO A 13 4.27 12.20 -1.54
N VAL A 14 5.14 11.53 -0.77
CA VAL A 14 5.42 11.80 0.64
C VAL A 14 6.89 11.47 0.93
N ASN A 15 7.47 12.03 1.99
CA ASN A 15 8.74 11.53 2.49
C ASN A 15 8.54 10.08 2.96
N VAL A 16 9.36 9.16 2.42
CA VAL A 16 9.25 7.73 2.67
C VAL A 16 9.91 7.29 3.97
N ASN A 17 10.72 8.14 4.61
CA ASN A 17 11.46 7.81 5.83
C ASN A 17 10.84 8.46 7.08
N TYR A 18 11.26 7.99 8.25
CA TYR A 18 10.93 8.59 9.55
C TYR A 18 9.43 8.73 9.81
N ILE A 19 8.64 7.77 9.32
CA ILE A 19 7.20 7.73 9.52
C ILE A 19 6.93 7.30 10.97
N SER A 20 6.08 8.02 11.67
CA SER A 20 5.67 7.74 13.04
C SER A 20 4.58 6.65 13.09
N GLU A 21 4.55 5.88 14.17
CA GLU A 21 3.48 4.93 14.49
C GLU A 21 2.08 5.57 14.50
N LYS A 22 1.98 6.89 14.77
CA LYS A 22 0.74 7.66 14.66
C LYS A 22 0.06 7.47 13.30
N THR A 23 0.85 7.33 12.23
CA THR A 23 0.36 7.05 10.88
C THR A 23 -0.57 5.84 10.83
N PHE A 24 -0.26 4.77 11.57
CA PHE A 24 -1.06 3.54 11.56
C PHE A 24 -2.42 3.75 12.21
N HIS A 25 -2.51 4.56 13.27
CA HIS A 25 -3.79 4.90 13.88
C HIS A 25 -4.68 5.71 12.93
N HIS A 26 -4.11 6.66 12.20
CA HIS A 26 -4.84 7.49 11.25
C HIS A 26 -5.29 6.67 10.03
N LEU A 27 -4.40 5.87 9.44
CA LEU A 27 -4.75 4.98 8.34
C LEU A 27 -5.81 3.96 8.75
N LYS A 28 -5.73 3.41 9.98
CA LYS A 28 -6.73 2.46 10.48
C LYS A 28 -8.13 3.06 10.59
N ARG A 29 -8.23 4.32 11.02
CA ARG A 29 -9.50 5.06 11.03
C ARG A 29 -10.05 5.31 9.62
N ASN A 30 -9.20 5.27 8.60
CA ASN A 30 -9.56 5.47 7.20
C ASN A 30 -9.68 4.14 6.40
N GLY A 31 -10.03 3.05 7.08
CA GLY A 31 -10.34 1.76 6.44
C GLY A 31 -9.13 0.94 6.02
N TRP A 32 -7.93 1.23 6.55
CA TRP A 32 -6.77 0.36 6.42
C TRP A 32 -6.69 -0.62 7.58
N TYR A 33 -6.41 -1.89 7.30
CA TYR A 33 -6.38 -2.94 8.31
C TYR A 33 -5.03 -3.63 8.36
N LYS A 34 -4.62 -4.05 9.56
CA LYS A 34 -3.36 -4.75 9.75
C LYS A 34 -3.39 -6.11 9.04
N ASP A 35 -2.37 -6.37 8.23
CA ASP A 35 -2.20 -7.65 7.57
C ASP A 35 -1.63 -8.69 8.53
N ILE A 36 -2.10 -9.94 8.42
CA ILE A 36 -1.63 -11.07 9.24
C ILE A 36 -0.13 -11.33 9.09
N ARG A 37 0.48 -10.91 7.97
CA ARG A 37 1.92 -11.09 7.70
C ARG A 37 2.81 -10.03 8.37
N THR A 38 2.21 -9.08 9.09
CA THR A 38 2.95 -8.10 9.90
C THR A 38 3.83 -8.81 10.93
N ASN A 39 5.07 -8.36 11.08
CA ASN A 39 6.03 -8.86 12.07
C ASN A 39 6.84 -7.71 12.69
N SER A 40 7.88 -8.02 13.47
CA SER A 40 8.71 -7.00 14.14
C SER A 40 9.47 -6.09 13.16
N LYS A 41 9.83 -6.60 11.98
CA LYS A 41 10.56 -5.86 10.96
C LYS A 41 9.65 -5.07 10.02
N PHE A 42 8.40 -5.51 9.84
CA PHE A 42 7.48 -4.91 8.87
C PHE A 42 6.09 -4.79 9.44
N THR A 43 5.53 -3.59 9.41
CA THR A 43 4.09 -3.37 9.56
C THR A 43 3.45 -3.31 8.19
N MET A 44 2.45 -4.16 7.95
CA MET A 44 1.74 -4.21 6.68
C MET A 44 0.27 -3.83 6.89
N LEU A 45 -0.23 -2.92 6.07
CA LEU A 45 -1.62 -2.49 6.08
C LEU A 45 -2.28 -2.83 4.74
N ASN A 46 -3.53 -3.27 4.74
CA ASN A 46 -4.28 -3.50 3.53
C ASN A 46 -5.65 -2.79 3.54
N LYS A 47 -6.14 -2.47 2.35
CA LYS A 47 -7.46 -1.87 2.12
C LYS A 47 -8.06 -2.50 0.85
N ARG A 48 -9.37 -2.69 0.83
CA ARG A 48 -10.09 -3.13 -0.36
C ARG A 48 -10.81 -1.95 -1.00
N ILE A 49 -10.73 -1.87 -2.31
CA ILE A 49 -11.27 -0.77 -3.12
C ILE A 49 -12.07 -1.41 -4.25
N GLU A 50 -13.31 -0.96 -4.43
CA GLU A 50 -14.16 -1.34 -5.56
C GLU A 50 -14.10 -0.26 -6.63
N ILE A 51 -13.69 -0.63 -7.85
CA ILE A 51 -13.69 0.24 -9.03
C ILE A 51 -14.28 -0.54 -10.19
N ASN A 52 -15.25 0.04 -10.90
CA ASN A 52 -15.90 -0.57 -12.06
C ASN A 52 -16.46 -1.99 -11.79
N LYS A 53 -17.04 -2.20 -10.59
CA LYS A 53 -17.56 -3.50 -10.10
C LYS A 53 -16.49 -4.59 -9.91
N GLU A 54 -15.22 -4.21 -9.89
CA GLU A 54 -14.11 -5.11 -9.60
C GLU A 54 -13.46 -4.72 -8.27
N TRP A 55 -13.12 -5.73 -7.47
CA TRP A 55 -12.50 -5.53 -6.17
C TRP A 55 -10.98 -5.69 -6.24
N TYR A 56 -10.30 -4.75 -5.59
CA TYR A 56 -8.85 -4.71 -5.50
C TYR A 56 -8.43 -4.58 -4.05
N ARG A 57 -7.60 -5.52 -3.60
CA ARG A 57 -6.87 -5.43 -2.34
C ARG A 57 -5.54 -4.72 -2.60
N VAL A 58 -5.34 -3.59 -1.93
CA VAL A 58 -4.06 -2.91 -1.88
C VAL A 58 -3.36 -3.22 -0.57
N LEU A 59 -2.08 -3.55 -0.62
CA LEU A 59 -1.23 -3.80 0.54
C LEU A 59 -0.08 -2.79 0.56
N ILE A 60 0.04 -1.99 1.61
CA ILE A 60 1.19 -1.11 1.87
C ILE A 60 2.11 -1.76 2.89
N ARG A 61 3.42 -1.68 2.64
CA ARG A 61 4.47 -2.18 3.55
C ARG A 61 5.27 -1.03 4.16
N PHE A 62 5.36 -1.03 5.49
CA PHE A 62 6.21 -0.16 6.29
C PHE A 62 7.31 -0.99 6.94
N GLU A 63 8.56 -0.68 6.64
CA GLU A 63 9.75 -1.27 7.25
C GLU A 63 10.11 -0.52 8.54
N SER A 64 10.31 -1.25 9.63
CA SER A 64 10.80 -0.67 10.88
C SER A 64 12.25 -0.22 10.70
N LEU A 65 12.55 1.05 10.96
CA LEU A 65 13.92 1.53 10.96
C LEU A 65 14.65 0.99 12.20
N LEU A 66 15.77 0.33 11.99
CA LEU A 66 16.68 -0.08 13.07
C LEU A 66 17.77 0.98 13.22
N ASN A 67 18.14 1.28 14.47
CA ASN A 67 19.34 2.03 14.81
C ASN A 67 20.60 1.23 14.48
N ALA A 68 21.75 1.91 14.46
CA ALA A 68 23.06 1.33 14.16
C ALA A 68 23.48 0.21 15.14
N ASP A 69 22.89 0.17 16.33
CA ASP A 69 23.06 -0.86 17.37
C ASP A 69 22.08 -2.04 17.23
N GLY A 70 21.25 -2.05 16.18
CA GLY A 70 20.23 -3.07 15.95
C GLY A 70 18.98 -2.90 16.81
N LEU A 71 18.89 -1.86 17.65
CA LEU A 71 17.68 -1.53 18.40
C LEU A 71 16.69 -0.79 17.50
N MET A 72 15.38 -0.95 17.71
CA MET A 72 14.39 -0.29 16.86
C MET A 72 14.42 1.24 17.06
N PHE A 73 14.66 1.99 15.97
CA PHE A 73 14.34 3.41 15.93
C PHE A 73 12.80 3.57 15.93
N LYS A 74 12.27 4.62 16.54
CA LYS A 74 10.82 4.88 16.59
C LYS A 74 10.24 5.35 15.24
N GLY A 75 10.80 4.92 14.12
CA GLY A 75 10.41 5.36 12.79
C GLY A 75 10.23 4.20 11.83
N TYR A 76 9.43 4.43 10.80
CA TYR A 76 9.16 3.48 9.73
C TYR A 76 9.55 4.06 8.38
N LYS A 77 9.78 3.18 7.41
CA LYS A 77 10.10 3.50 6.03
C LYS A 77 9.12 2.85 5.05
N LEU A 78 8.66 3.60 4.06
CA LEU A 78 7.90 3.10 2.92
C LEU A 78 8.84 2.53 1.84
N SER A 79 8.42 1.45 1.18
CA SER A 79 9.17 0.91 0.04
C SER A 79 9.11 1.86 -1.17
N GLU A 80 10.19 1.90 -1.94
CA GLU A 80 10.29 2.66 -3.19
C GLU A 80 10.56 1.69 -4.37
N PRO A 81 10.21 2.05 -5.62
CA PRO A 81 9.46 3.26 -6.03
C PRO A 81 7.96 3.24 -5.70
N ALA A 82 7.37 2.07 -5.47
CA ALA A 82 5.98 1.89 -5.12
C ALA A 82 5.87 1.20 -3.75
N PRO A 83 5.22 1.83 -2.74
CA PRO A 83 5.14 1.26 -1.41
C PRO A 83 4.04 0.23 -1.25
N PHE A 84 3.36 -0.12 -2.34
CA PHE A 84 2.19 -0.97 -2.30
C PHE A 84 2.16 -2.03 -3.40
N LEU A 85 1.37 -3.07 -3.14
CA LEU A 85 1.01 -4.12 -4.08
C LEU A 85 -0.50 -4.07 -4.31
N VAL A 86 -0.92 -4.30 -5.54
CA VAL A 86 -2.34 -4.40 -5.92
C VAL A 86 -2.65 -5.84 -6.29
N THR A 87 -3.72 -6.37 -5.73
CA THR A 87 -4.23 -7.72 -5.99
C THR A 87 -5.71 -7.61 -6.31
N LYS A 88 -6.13 -8.09 -7.49
CA LYS A 88 -7.54 -8.32 -7.77
C LYS A 88 -8.05 -9.41 -6.83
N CYS A 89 -9.21 -9.18 -6.25
CA CYS A 89 -9.86 -10.13 -5.36
C CYS A 89 -11.35 -10.20 -5.66
N GLU A 90 -11.99 -11.26 -5.16
CA GLU A 90 -13.43 -11.45 -5.22
C GLU A 90 -13.95 -11.89 -3.85
N PRO A 91 -15.15 -11.46 -3.43
CA PRO A 91 -15.78 -12.04 -2.26
C PRO A 91 -16.06 -13.53 -2.52
N ILE A 92 -15.79 -14.39 -1.54
CA ILE A 92 -16.19 -15.80 -1.64
C ILE A 92 -17.66 -15.87 -1.29
N GLU A 93 -18.51 -16.15 -2.27
CA GLU A 93 -19.95 -16.35 -2.06
C GLU A 93 -20.18 -17.54 -1.12
N SER A 94 -20.53 -17.20 0.10
CA SER A 94 -20.91 -18.10 1.18
C SER A 94 -21.88 -17.34 2.06
N ILE A 95 -22.93 -18.01 2.52
CA ILE A 95 -24.07 -17.43 3.25
C ILE A 95 -23.63 -16.65 4.52
N THR A 96 -22.39 -16.83 4.99
CA THR A 96 -21.87 -16.24 6.23
C THR A 96 -20.42 -15.73 6.19
N SER A 97 -19.76 -15.67 5.03
CA SER A 97 -18.30 -15.45 5.01
C SER A 97 -17.88 -14.05 4.56
N ASP A 98 -17.21 -13.31 5.47
CA ASP A 98 -16.35 -12.15 5.16
C ASP A 98 -15.05 -12.57 4.44
N LYS A 99 -15.02 -13.75 3.80
CA LYS A 99 -13.81 -14.28 3.17
C LYS A 99 -13.68 -13.74 1.77
N TRP A 100 -12.42 -13.44 1.44
CA TRP A 100 -12.03 -12.92 0.14
C TRP A 100 -11.02 -13.86 -0.48
N LYS A 101 -11.11 -14.03 -1.79
CA LYS A 101 -10.15 -14.78 -2.58
C LYS A 101 -9.36 -13.80 -3.43
N ASP A 102 -8.04 -13.84 -3.27
CA ASP A 102 -7.13 -13.14 -4.17
C ASP A 102 -7.09 -13.92 -5.50
N THR A 103 -7.42 -13.25 -6.61
CA THR A 103 -7.55 -13.88 -7.94
C THR A 103 -6.37 -13.61 -8.84
N LYS A 104 -5.81 -12.39 -8.79
CA LYS A 104 -4.63 -12.01 -9.56
C LYS A 104 -3.83 -10.95 -8.80
N THR A 105 -2.55 -11.22 -8.55
CA THR A 105 -1.65 -10.17 -8.04
C THR A 105 -0.92 -9.53 -9.20
N TYR A 106 -0.92 -8.19 -9.23
CA TYR A 106 -0.23 -7.43 -10.26
C TYR A 106 1.18 -7.10 -9.77
N HIS A 107 2.16 -7.23 -10.67
CA HIS A 107 3.57 -6.92 -10.38
C HIS A 107 4.21 -6.32 -11.62
N GLY A 108 4.87 -5.16 -11.49
CA GLY A 108 5.70 -4.68 -12.58
C GLY A 108 6.89 -5.60 -12.90
N ARG A 109 7.38 -5.52 -14.15
CA ARG A 109 8.62 -6.19 -14.61
C ARG A 109 9.82 -5.96 -13.67
N LYS A 110 9.80 -4.85 -12.94
CA LYS A 110 10.61 -4.63 -11.74
C LYS A 110 9.65 -4.55 -10.55
N LEU A 111 9.89 -5.37 -9.52
CA LEU A 111 9.23 -5.25 -8.21
C LEU A 111 9.32 -3.78 -7.76
N GLY A 112 8.17 -3.18 -7.44
CA GLY A 112 8.09 -1.80 -6.95
C GLY A 112 7.86 -0.72 -8.01
N SER A 113 7.56 -1.02 -9.27
CA SER A 113 7.17 0.01 -10.26
C SER A 113 5.65 0.07 -10.46
N VAL A 114 5.07 1.27 -10.36
CA VAL A 114 3.65 1.52 -10.63
C VAL A 114 3.30 1.36 -12.11
N LEU A 115 4.29 1.55 -13.00
CA LEU A 115 4.14 1.32 -14.45
C LEU A 115 3.64 -0.10 -14.75
N GLY A 116 4.06 -1.07 -13.94
CA GLY A 116 3.63 -2.45 -14.07
C GLY A 116 2.12 -2.60 -13.94
N PHE A 117 1.57 -2.00 -12.89
CA PHE A 117 0.14 -2.03 -12.60
C PHE A 117 -0.65 -1.41 -13.75
N LEU A 118 -0.25 -0.20 -14.18
CA LEU A 118 -0.92 0.50 -15.28
C LEU A 118 -0.85 -0.31 -16.59
N SER A 119 0.30 -0.90 -16.92
CA SER A 119 0.45 -1.72 -18.13
C SER A 119 -0.37 -3.02 -18.10
N GLU A 120 -0.69 -3.53 -16.92
CA GLU A 120 -1.55 -4.70 -16.73
C GLU A 120 -3.05 -4.35 -16.62
N GLY A 121 -3.41 -3.09 -16.83
CA GLY A 121 -4.79 -2.62 -16.80
C GLY A 121 -5.35 -2.34 -15.41
N VAL A 122 -4.49 -2.17 -14.39
CA VAL A 122 -4.93 -1.72 -13.06
C VAL A 122 -5.44 -0.28 -13.18
N PRO A 123 -6.68 0.02 -12.74
CA PRO A 123 -7.22 1.37 -12.77
C PRO A 123 -6.34 2.36 -12.00
N SER A 124 -6.04 3.52 -12.59
CA SER A 124 -5.18 4.54 -11.96
C SER A 124 -5.78 5.12 -10.68
N GLU A 125 -7.10 5.07 -10.56
CA GLU A 125 -7.86 5.54 -9.39
C GLU A 125 -7.48 4.78 -8.10
N ILE A 126 -6.97 3.55 -8.22
CA ILE A 126 -6.41 2.80 -7.09
C ILE A 126 -5.17 3.50 -6.57
N ILE A 127 -4.27 3.91 -7.48
CA ILE A 127 -3.03 4.59 -7.14
C ILE A 127 -3.35 5.96 -6.55
N ASP A 128 -4.27 6.71 -7.16
CA ASP A 128 -4.73 8.01 -6.65
C ASP A 128 -5.28 7.90 -5.22
N THR A 129 -6.15 6.92 -4.97
CA THR A 129 -6.74 6.66 -3.64
C THR A 129 -5.64 6.40 -2.60
N VAL A 130 -4.67 5.54 -2.94
CA VAL A 130 -3.55 5.23 -2.05
C VAL A 130 -2.70 6.46 -1.78
N TYR A 131 -2.39 7.21 -2.82
CA TYR A 131 -1.54 8.40 -2.73
C TYR A 131 -2.19 9.52 -1.93
N ASP A 132 -3.49 9.72 -2.08
CA ASP A 132 -4.21 10.71 -1.29
C ASP A 132 -4.34 10.28 0.18
N ASP A 133 -4.55 9.00 0.45
CA ASP A 133 -4.53 8.46 1.81
C ASP A 133 -3.16 8.66 2.46
N LEU A 134 -2.06 8.40 1.74
CA LEU A 134 -0.70 8.62 2.24
C LEU A 134 -0.44 10.10 2.53
N LYS A 135 -0.78 11.01 1.61
CA LYS A 135 -0.61 12.47 1.80
C LYS A 135 -1.35 12.98 3.03
N LYS A 136 -2.56 12.48 3.27
CA LYS A 136 -3.44 12.96 4.35
C LYS A 136 -3.11 12.38 5.73
N HIS A 137 -2.52 11.19 5.77
CA HIS A 137 -2.46 10.40 7.01
C HIS A 137 -1.06 9.99 7.45
N ILE A 138 -0.01 10.28 6.67
CA ILE A 138 1.36 10.10 7.14
C ILE A 138 1.70 11.19 8.17
N HIS A 139 2.22 10.72 9.29
CA HIS A 139 2.84 11.54 10.33
C HIS A 139 4.31 11.16 10.44
N TYR A 140 5.17 12.13 10.69
CA TYR A 140 6.61 11.92 10.85
C TYR A 140 7.01 11.92 12.32
N THR A 141 8.11 11.24 12.64
CA THR A 141 8.77 11.37 13.93
C THR A 141 9.31 12.79 14.06
N ALA A 142 9.13 13.40 15.22
CA ALA A 142 9.74 14.68 15.56
C ALA A 142 11.27 14.52 15.73
#